data_AF-A0A2T5XVS5-F1
#
_entry.id   AF-A0A2T5XVS5-F1
#
_cell.length_a   1.000
_cell.length_b   1.000
_cell.length_c   1.000
_cell.angle_alpha   90.00
_cell.angle_beta   90.00
_cell.angle_gamma   90.00
#
_symmetry.space_group_name_H-M   'P 1'
#
loop_
_entity.id
_entity.type
_entity.pdbx_description
1 polymer ?
#
loop_
_entity_poly.entity_id
_entity_poly.type
_entity_poly.pdbx_seq_one_letter_code
_entity_poly.pdbx_strand_id
1 'polypeptide(L)' 'MNSAVQYIKDFQGNDVWAVLPIEEYRFLRDRAYCEEIDDIPEEHKRILDQRIEKYKNHPEDVISYEELKRSIKSEFGI' A
#
# COMPACT_ATOMS: atom_id res chain seq x y z
N MET A 1 -5.26 -30.67 -11.75
CA MET A 1 -3.87 -31.15 -11.85
C MET A 1 -3.16 -30.73 -10.59
N ASN A 2 -2.45 -31.64 -9.93
CA ASN A 2 -1.73 -31.37 -8.69
C ASN A 2 -0.36 -30.77 -9.08
N SER A 3 -0.32 -29.48 -9.39
CA SER A 3 0.92 -28.80 -9.80
C SER A 3 1.66 -28.33 -8.55
N ALA A 4 2.45 -29.22 -7.97
CA ALA A 4 3.30 -28.89 -6.84
C ALA A 4 4.48 -28.01 -7.28
N VAL A 5 4.96 -27.13 -6.39
CA VAL A 5 6.19 -26.33 -6.58
C VAL A 5 7.37 -27.23 -6.89
N GLN A 6 8.16 -26.86 -7.89
CA GLN A 6 9.39 -27.57 -8.25
C GLN A 6 10.61 -26.71 -7.93
N TYR A 7 11.65 -27.32 -7.37
CA TYR A 7 12.90 -26.64 -7.07
C TYR A 7 14.00 -27.10 -8.02
N ILE A 8 14.74 -26.14 -8.58
CA ILE A 8 15.92 -26.37 -9.40
C ILE A 8 17.14 -26.20 -8.49
N LYS A 9 18.00 -27.22 -8.49
CA LYS A 9 19.18 -27.30 -7.64
C LYS A 9 20.46 -26.97 -8.39
N ASP A 10 21.45 -26.39 -7.71
CA ASP A 10 22.80 -26.25 -8.22
C ASP A 10 23.58 -27.59 -8.17
N PHE A 11 24.83 -27.58 -8.61
CA PHE A 11 25.71 -28.75 -8.59
C PHE A 11 26.05 -29.27 -7.19
N GLN A 12 25.82 -28.46 -6.15
CA GLN A 12 26.03 -28.82 -4.75
C GLN A 12 24.73 -29.30 -4.07
N GLY A 13 23.59 -29.24 -4.78
CA GLY A 13 22.27 -29.65 -4.28
C GLY A 13 21.47 -28.54 -3.61
N ASN A 14 21.97 -27.30 -3.62
CA ASN A 14 21.27 -26.16 -3.03
C ASN A 14 20.15 -25.69 -3.97
N ASP A 15 18.99 -25.34 -3.41
CA ASP A 15 17.90 -24.76 -4.18
C ASP A 15 18.28 -23.36 -4.66
N VAL A 16 18.31 -23.19 -5.98
CA VAL A 16 18.65 -21.90 -6.58
C VAL A 16 17.42 -21.23 -7.19
N TRP A 17 16.47 -22.00 -7.72
CA TRP A 17 15.26 -21.47 -8.37
C TRP A 17 14.04 -22.30 -7.96
N ALA A 18 12.87 -21.65 -7.88
CA ALA A 18 11.59 -22.31 -7.70
C ALA A 18 10.67 -22.03 -8.88
N VAL A 19 10.03 -23.08 -9.40
CA VAL A 19 9.02 -23.01 -10.46
C VAL A 19 7.66 -23.19 -9.82
N LEU A 20 6.89 -22.11 -9.81
CA LEU A 20 5.55 -22.05 -9.24
C LEU A 20 4.50 -22.12 -10.36
N PRO A 21 3.37 -22.82 -10.15
CA PRO A 21 2.19 -22.65 -10.97
C PRO A 21 1.76 -21.18 -10.98
N ILE A 22 1.23 -20.71 -12.11
CA ILE A 22 0.92 -19.29 -12.29
C ILE A 22 -0.14 -18.80 -11.31
N GLU A 23 -1.07 -19.67 -10.90
CA GLU A 23 -2.10 -19.37 -9.91
C GLU A 23 -1.50 -19.15 -8.51
N GLU A 24 -0.51 -19.96 -8.13
CA GLU A 24 0.16 -19.87 -6.83
C GLU A 24 1.05 -18.63 -6.75
N TYR A 25 1.79 -18.32 -7.84
CA TYR A 25 2.53 -17.07 -7.94
C TYR A 25 1.62 -15.85 -7.81
N ARG A 26 0.48 -15.83 -8.50
CA ARG A 26 -0.49 -14.72 -8.43
C ARG A 26 -1.03 -14.55 -7.01
N PHE A 27 -1.40 -15.64 -6.35
CA PHE A 27 -1.86 -15.62 -4.95
C PHE A 27 -0.83 -15.00 -4.00
N LEU A 28 0.43 -15.44 -4.09
CA LEU A 28 1.52 -14.91 -3.25
C LEU A 28 1.81 -13.44 -3.55
N ARG A 29 1.86 -13.08 -4.84
CA ARG A 29 2.05 -11.71 -5.29
C ARG A 29 0.97 -10.79 -4.74
N ASP A 30 -0.31 -11.15 -4.90
CA ASP A 30 -1.43 -10.30 -4.50
C ASP A 30 -1.45 -10.11 -2.97
N ARG A 31 -1.07 -11.14 -2.21
CA ARG A 31 -0.91 -11.03 -0.75
C ARG A 31 0.27 -10.15 -0.33
N ALA A 32 1.40 -10.24 -1.04
CA ALA A 32 2.54 -9.35 -0.79
C ALA A 32 2.18 -7.87 -1.07
N TYR A 33 1.39 -7.60 -2.11
CA TYR A 33 0.85 -6.24 -2.35
C TYR A 33 -0.18 -5.81 -1.29
N CYS A 34 -0.97 -6.74 -0.75
CA CYS A 34 -1.88 -6.43 0.37
C CYS A 34 -1.14 -6.12 1.67
N GLU A 35 0.05 -6.70 1.91
CA GLU A 35 0.89 -6.36 3.06
C GLU A 35 1.60 -4.99 2.90
N GLU A 36 1.65 -4.42 1.68
CA GLU A 36 2.12 -3.04 1.42
C GLU A 36 1.00 -1.98 1.40
N ILE A 37 -0.26 -2.36 1.61
CA ILE A 37 -1.26 -1.40 2.08
C ILE A 37 -1.12 -1.39 3.60
N ASP A 38 -0.02 -0.78 4.07
CA ASP A 38 0.04 -0.31 5.45
C ASP A 38 -1.27 0.41 5.72
N ASP A 39 -2.01 -0.11 6.71
CA ASP A 39 -3.20 0.53 7.23
C ASP A 39 -2.87 2.02 7.41
N ILE A 40 -3.61 2.91 6.75
CA ILE A 40 -3.34 4.36 6.78
C ILE A 40 -3.19 4.72 8.27
N PRO A 41 -2.02 5.24 8.72
CA PRO A 41 -1.83 5.49 10.15
C PRO A 41 -2.98 6.32 10.71
N GLU A 42 -3.43 6.01 11.92
CA GLU A 42 -4.65 6.61 12.51
C GLU A 42 -4.61 8.14 12.50
N GLU A 43 -3.42 8.74 12.59
CA GLU A 43 -3.23 10.19 12.48
C GLU A 43 -3.61 10.74 11.10
N HIS A 44 -3.29 10.02 10.01
CA HIS A 44 -3.72 10.38 8.67
C HIS A 44 -5.23 10.18 8.47
N LYS A 45 -5.82 9.12 9.05
CA LYS A 45 -7.29 8.92 9.06
C LYS A 45 -7.98 10.09 9.76
N ARG A 46 -7.48 10.52 10.92
CA ARG A 46 -7.98 11.68 11.68
C ARG A 46 -7.95 12.98 10.89
N ILE A 47 -6.88 13.24 10.13
CA ILE A 47 -6.78 14.41 9.25
C ILE A 47 -7.84 14.36 8.14
N LEU A 48 -8.08 13.19 7.56
CA LEU A 48 -9.12 13.01 6.55
C LEU A 48 -10.52 13.24 7.13
N ASP A 49 -10.82 12.68 8.31
CA ASP A 49 -12.11 12.86 8.98
C ASP A 49 -12.39 14.33 9.29
N GLN A 50 -11.40 15.06 9.82
CA GLN A 50 -11.53 16.50 10.07
C GLN A 50 -11.86 17.29 8.80
N ARG A 51 -11.32 16.88 7.65
CA ARG A 51 -11.60 17.56 6.38
C ARG A 51 -12.95 17.19 5.80
N ILE A 52 -13.34 15.93 5.91
CA ILE A 52 -14.67 15.48 5.49
C ILE A 52 -15.74 16.23 6.30
N GLU A 53 -15.52 16.40 7.61
CA GLU A 53 -16.43 17.14 8.47
C GLU A 53 -16.49 18.63 8.11
N LYS A 54 -15.34 19.26 7.86
CA LYS A 54 -15.29 20.64 7.36
C LYS A 54 -16.01 20.79 6.03
N TYR A 55 -15.80 19.89 5.08
CA TYR A 55 -16.49 19.90 3.79
C TYR A 55 -18.00 19.80 3.94
N LYS A 56 -18.50 18.95 4.85
CA LYS A 56 -19.94 18.76 5.08
C LYS A 56 -20.61 19.97 5.70
N ASN A 57 -19.94 20.63 6.65
CA ASN A 57 -20.53 21.74 7.42
C ASN A 57 -20.21 23.12 6.83
N HIS A 58 -19.07 23.26 6.15
CA HIS A 58 -18.51 24.49 5.60
C HIS A 58 -17.86 24.22 4.23
N PRO A 59 -18.65 23.88 3.19
CA PRO A 59 -18.12 23.60 1.85
C PRO A 59 -17.37 24.80 1.24
N GLU A 60 -17.63 26.02 1.71
CA GLU A 60 -16.90 27.23 1.37
C GLU A 60 -15.43 27.24 1.85
N ASP A 61 -15.11 26.49 2.90
CA ASP A 61 -13.77 26.41 3.50
C ASP A 61 -12.90 25.30 2.89
N VAL A 62 -13.36 24.71 1.79
CA VAL A 62 -12.68 23.62 1.10
C VAL A 62 -11.53 24.18 0.28
N ILE A 63 -10.32 23.89 0.73
CA ILE A 63 -9.10 24.28 0.04
C ILE A 63 -8.70 23.23 -1.00
N SER A 64 -8.06 23.69 -2.08
CA SER A 64 -7.48 22.82 -3.10
C SER A 64 -6.31 22.00 -2.56
N TYR A 65 -5.93 20.93 -3.28
CA TYR A 65 -4.78 20.11 -2.93
C TYR A 65 -3.47 20.92 -2.85
N GLU A 66 -3.30 21.91 -3.73
CA GLU A 66 -2.10 22.77 -3.74
C GLU A 66 -2.06 23.71 -2.52
N GLU A 67 -3.18 24.29 -2.15
CA GLU A 67 -3.30 25.12 -0.93
C GLU A 67 -3.07 24.29 0.32
N LEU A 68 -3.57 23.05 0.32
CA LEU A 68 -3.33 22.11 1.38
C LEU A 68 -1.84 21.75 1.52
N LYS A 69 -1.19 21.46 0.40
CA LYS A 69 0.24 21.13 0.39
C LYS A 69 1.04 22.31 0.97
N ARG A 70 0.67 23.55 0.63
CA ARG A 70 1.27 24.76 1.20
C ARG A 70 0.99 24.90 2.70
N SER A 71 -0.22 24.60 3.16
CA SER A 71 -0.56 24.72 4.59
C SER A 71 0.22 23.72 5.44
N ILE A 72 0.31 22.46 5.00
CA ILE A 72 1.12 21.43 5.68
C ILE A 72 2.59 21.84 5.70
N LYS A 73 3.10 22.35 4.57
CA LYS A 73 4.47 22.86 4.48
C LYS A 73 4.74 23.97 5.49
N SER A 74 3.81 24.92 5.61
CA SER A 74 3.92 26.05 6.53
C SER A 74 3.78 25.64 8.00
N GLU A 75 2.93 24.66 8.30
CA GLU A 75 2.65 24.20 9.66
C GLU A 75 3.78 23.32 10.22
N PHE A 76 4.38 22.47 9.37
CA PHE A 76 5.37 21.47 9.79
C PHE A 76 6.80 21.78 9.31
N GLY A 77 7.02 22.85 8.54
CA GLY A 77 8.35 23.29 8.11
C GLY A 77 9.08 22.36 7.14
N ILE A 78 8.35 21.48 6.46
CA ILE A 78 8.84 20.56 5.41
C ILE A 78 8.85 21.22 4.02
#